data_AF-A0A8S2KZG7-F1
#
_entry.id   AF-A0A8S2KZG7-F1
#
_cell.length_a   1.000
_cell.length_b   1.000
_cell.length_c   1.000
_cell.angle_alpha   90.00
_cell.angle_beta   90.00
_cell.angle_gamma   90.00
#
_symmetry.space_group_name_H-M   'P 1'
#
loop_
_entity.id
_entity.type
_entity.pdbx_description
1 polymer ?
#
loop_
_entity_poly.entity_id
_entity_poly.type
_entity_poly.pdbx_seq_one_letter_code
_entity_poly.pdbx_strand_id
1 'polypeptide(L)'
;FNETSYSSLPVTVIDGARKTRSSNIKKVYNGLEIAYQKHNDTAKFYFVTSCDTFVNVPHLLKHLDSFDYKQPLIIGGFTEKHKCYIKRNLVNYSISYSSSDPGFFLSAQMMKLIVPKLNSHFNNDWPLTEDSEHADAALNCLAHSMGIKSTVVSGFWKQNPEQTLRVNGKNDFYADSEPKTFHGVHPLFMYVLDEFYIHQLLDRIGSDNDFDELMKFTRHFVNIHYQLLRIKQREGTLPTVKII
;
A
#
# COMPACT_ATOMS: atom_id res chain seq x y z
N PHE A 1 -15.90 -14.89 0.39
CA PHE A 1 -15.24 -13.96 1.32
C PHE A 1 -16.25 -13.61 2.41
N ASN A 2 -16.00 -14.02 3.66
CA ASN A 2 -16.87 -13.69 4.77
C ASN A 2 -16.74 -12.21 5.14
N GLU A 3 -17.86 -11.67 5.58
CA GLU A 3 -18.20 -10.27 5.86
C GLU A 3 -17.16 -9.52 6.69
N THR A 4 -16.59 -8.45 6.13
CA THR A 4 -16.08 -7.33 6.91
C THR A 4 -16.71 -6.05 6.38
N SER A 5 -17.60 -5.47 7.19
CA SER A 5 -18.08 -4.08 7.02
C SER A 5 -16.87 -3.14 6.91
N TYR A 6 -16.90 -2.14 6.04
CA TYR A 6 -15.85 -1.10 6.02
C TYR A 6 -15.75 -0.35 7.37
N SER A 7 -16.81 -0.38 8.22
CA SER A 7 -16.78 0.09 9.61
C SER A 7 -16.07 -0.85 10.60
N SER A 8 -15.58 -1.99 10.12
CA SER A 8 -14.96 -3.08 10.89
C SER A 8 -13.56 -3.45 10.40
N LEU A 9 -12.96 -2.64 9.51
CA LEU A 9 -11.53 -2.75 9.26
C LEU A 9 -10.82 -2.59 10.60
N PRO A 10 -10.02 -3.58 11.04
CA PRO A 10 -9.41 -3.54 12.36
C PRO A 10 -8.43 -2.37 12.44
N VAL A 11 -8.90 -1.23 12.96
CA VAL A 11 -8.07 -0.06 13.22
C VAL A 11 -7.26 -0.36 14.46
N THR A 12 -5.93 -0.28 14.33
CA THR A 12 -5.05 -0.30 15.50
C THR A 12 -4.46 1.08 15.69
N VAL A 13 -4.76 1.70 16.83
CA VAL A 13 -4.16 2.98 17.21
C VAL A 13 -2.83 2.70 17.89
N ILE A 14 -1.77 3.34 17.42
CA ILE A 14 -0.44 3.26 18.03
C ILE A 14 -0.28 4.51 18.91
N ASP A 15 -0.22 4.33 20.23
CA ASP A 15 -0.12 5.47 21.15
C ASP A 15 1.17 6.27 20.95
N GLY A 16 1.06 7.60 21.04
CA GLY A 16 2.19 8.52 20.84
C GLY A 16 2.59 8.77 19.38
N ALA A 17 1.90 8.14 18.43
CA ALA A 17 2.06 8.28 16.99
C ALA A 17 1.62 9.66 16.44
N ARG A 18 2.36 10.73 16.76
CA ARG A 18 2.35 12.12 16.20
C ARG A 18 3.00 13.12 17.17
N LYS A 19 3.40 12.69 18.38
CA LYS A 19 3.94 13.58 19.41
C LYS A 19 5.35 14.10 19.08
N THR A 20 6.11 13.37 18.25
CA THR A 20 7.47 13.71 17.81
C THR A 20 7.71 13.16 16.39
N ARG A 21 8.68 13.67 15.62
CA ARG A 21 8.96 13.14 14.28
C ARG A 21 9.44 11.67 14.29
N SER A 22 10.16 11.26 15.34
CA SER A 22 10.47 9.85 15.62
C SER A 22 9.22 8.95 15.74
N SER A 23 8.03 9.53 15.97
CA SER A 23 6.78 8.77 16.05
C SER A 23 6.28 8.23 14.70
N ASN A 24 6.69 8.79 13.56
CA ASN A 24 6.32 8.25 12.25
C ASN A 24 7.02 6.92 11.97
N ILE A 25 8.30 6.82 12.32
CA ILE A 25 9.05 5.57 12.31
C ILE A 25 8.37 4.54 13.23
N LYS A 26 7.95 4.96 14.42
CA LYS A 26 7.19 4.11 15.36
C LYS A 26 5.89 3.56 14.77
N LYS A 27 5.18 4.34 13.96
CA LYS A 27 3.96 3.85 13.30
C LYS A 27 4.25 2.67 12.39
N VAL A 28 5.29 2.78 11.57
CA VAL A 28 5.60 1.73 10.59
C VAL A 28 6.04 0.46 11.30
N TYR A 29 7.02 0.52 12.21
CA TYR A 29 7.51 -0.72 12.82
C TYR A 29 6.52 -1.35 13.80
N ASN A 30 5.81 -0.56 14.64
CA ASN A 30 4.77 -1.11 15.52
C ASN A 30 3.60 -1.65 14.67
N GLY A 31 3.24 -0.96 13.59
CA GLY A 31 2.20 -1.42 12.66
C GLY A 31 2.57 -2.76 12.02
N LEU A 32 3.82 -2.92 11.58
CA LEU A 32 4.34 -4.17 11.04
C LEU A 32 4.38 -5.28 12.09
N GLU A 33 4.82 -4.99 13.31
CA GLU A 33 4.85 -5.97 14.41
C GLU A 33 3.43 -6.46 14.76
N ILE A 34 2.47 -5.54 14.89
CA ILE A 34 1.06 -5.86 15.17
C ILE A 34 0.46 -6.67 14.02
N ALA A 35 0.69 -6.25 12.78
CA ALA A 35 0.19 -6.97 11.61
C ALA A 35 0.76 -8.40 11.57
N TYR A 36 2.06 -8.56 11.84
CA TYR A 36 2.71 -9.86 11.90
C TYR A 36 2.15 -10.73 13.03
N GLN A 37 2.01 -10.21 14.25
CA GLN A 37 1.45 -10.98 15.36
C GLN A 37 0.02 -11.46 15.09
N LYS A 38 -0.79 -10.67 14.37
CA LYS A 38 -2.16 -11.03 14.01
C LYS A 38 -2.26 -11.98 12.82
N HIS A 39 -1.31 -11.92 11.89
CA HIS A 39 -1.46 -12.52 10.57
C HIS A 39 -0.25 -13.34 10.09
N ASN A 40 0.76 -13.61 10.91
CA ASN A 40 1.95 -14.39 10.56
C ASN A 40 1.63 -15.74 9.90
N ASP A 41 0.56 -16.41 10.35
CA ASP A 41 0.18 -17.74 9.86
C ASP A 41 -0.82 -17.70 8.69
N THR A 42 -1.36 -16.52 8.35
CA THR A 42 -2.46 -16.38 7.37
C THR A 42 -2.14 -15.46 6.20
N ALA A 43 -1.37 -14.38 6.42
CA ALA A 43 -1.03 -13.43 5.39
C ALA A 43 0.13 -13.92 4.51
N LYS A 44 -0.06 -13.83 3.19
CA LYS A 44 1.00 -14.06 2.19
C LYS A 44 1.85 -12.81 1.96
N PHE A 45 1.21 -11.65 1.94
CA PHE A 45 1.85 -10.36 1.70
C PHE A 45 1.29 -9.30 2.64
N TYR A 46 2.12 -8.31 2.95
CA TYR A 46 1.81 -7.16 3.79
C TYR A 46 2.05 -5.91 2.95
N PHE A 47 1.03 -5.07 2.80
CA PHE A 47 1.11 -3.83 2.02
C PHE A 47 1.31 -2.63 2.93
N VAL A 48 2.37 -1.86 2.68
CA VAL A 48 2.70 -0.63 3.42
C VAL A 48 2.49 0.53 2.45
N THR A 49 1.59 1.46 2.78
CA THR A 49 1.27 2.61 1.93
C THR A 49 0.84 3.84 2.75
N SER A 50 0.91 5.04 2.16
CA SER A 50 0.38 6.26 2.77
C SER A 50 -1.15 6.33 2.72
N CYS A 51 -1.77 7.08 3.64
CA CYS A 51 -3.22 7.21 3.76
C CYS A 51 -3.88 8.04 2.65
N ASP A 52 -3.10 8.76 1.85
CA ASP A 52 -3.52 9.54 0.68
C ASP A 52 -3.15 8.86 -0.65
N THR A 53 -3.05 7.53 -0.61
CA THR A 53 -2.75 6.69 -1.77
C THR A 53 -4.01 6.01 -2.27
N PHE A 54 -4.36 6.23 -3.53
CA PHE A 54 -5.34 5.42 -4.24
C PHE A 54 -4.72 4.07 -4.61
N VAL A 55 -5.47 2.98 -4.40
CA VAL A 55 -5.02 1.61 -4.61
C VAL A 55 -6.01 0.87 -5.50
N ASN A 56 -5.59 0.48 -6.71
CA ASN A 56 -6.37 -0.37 -7.59
C ASN A 56 -6.20 -1.84 -7.17
N VAL A 57 -6.99 -2.27 -6.17
CA VAL A 57 -6.83 -3.58 -5.51
C VAL A 57 -6.86 -4.77 -6.48
N PRO A 58 -7.82 -4.89 -7.43
CA PRO A 58 -7.84 -6.01 -8.38
C PRO A 58 -6.54 -6.12 -9.18
N HIS A 59 -6.05 -4.98 -9.70
CA HIS A 59 -4.84 -4.96 -10.51
C HIS A 59 -3.58 -5.24 -9.66
N LEU A 60 -3.57 -4.73 -8.43
CA LEU A 60 -2.51 -4.97 -7.46
C LEU A 60 -2.36 -6.47 -7.14
N LEU A 61 -3.48 -7.16 -6.89
CA LEU A 61 -3.50 -8.57 -6.52
C LEU A 61 -3.05 -9.48 -7.67
N LYS A 62 -3.51 -9.23 -8.91
CA LYS A 62 -3.10 -10.01 -10.10
C LYS A 62 -1.58 -10.08 -10.27
N HIS A 63 -0.86 -9.03 -9.90
CA HIS A 63 0.59 -8.99 -10.02
C HIS A 63 1.32 -9.78 -8.94
N LEU A 64 0.73 -9.89 -7.74
CA LEU A 64 1.32 -10.66 -6.64
C LEU A 64 1.36 -12.16 -6.92
N ASP A 65 0.48 -12.67 -7.80
CA ASP A 65 0.44 -14.09 -8.16
C ASP A 65 1.75 -14.59 -8.80
N SER A 66 2.54 -13.69 -9.39
CA SER A 66 3.85 -14.02 -9.96
C SER A 66 4.98 -14.15 -8.93
N PHE A 67 4.74 -13.78 -7.67
CA PHE A 67 5.76 -13.74 -6.62
C PHE A 67 5.57 -14.88 -5.60
N ASP A 68 6.65 -15.60 -5.30
CA ASP A 68 6.65 -16.59 -4.22
C ASP A 68 6.80 -15.91 -2.85
N TYR A 69 5.71 -15.84 -2.09
CA TYR A 69 5.69 -15.25 -0.76
C TYR A 69 6.55 -16.00 0.29
N LYS A 70 7.03 -17.20 -0.03
CA LYS A 70 7.99 -17.95 0.80
C LYS A 70 9.43 -17.47 0.62
N GLN A 71 9.70 -16.65 -0.38
CA GLN A 71 10.98 -15.94 -0.54
C GLN A 71 10.93 -14.60 0.19
N PRO A 72 12.06 -14.10 0.71
CA PRO A 72 12.11 -12.78 1.32
C PRO A 72 12.08 -11.69 0.24
N LEU A 73 10.93 -11.04 0.08
CA LEU A 73 10.68 -10.07 -1.00
C LEU A 73 10.26 -8.71 -0.43
N ILE A 74 10.77 -7.65 -1.05
CA ILE A 74 10.24 -6.29 -1.01
C ILE A 74 9.85 -5.93 -2.45
N ILE A 75 8.58 -5.57 -2.69
CA ILE A 75 8.05 -5.34 -4.05
C ILE A 75 7.38 -3.98 -4.11
N GLY A 76 7.84 -3.08 -4.96
CA GLY A 76 7.24 -1.76 -5.18
C GLY A 76 7.79 -1.13 -6.46
N GLY A 77 7.30 0.03 -6.89
CA GLY A 77 7.71 0.60 -8.18
C GLY A 77 8.47 1.90 -8.14
N PHE A 78 8.11 2.80 -7.23
CA PHE A 78 8.83 4.04 -7.08
C PHE A 78 10.02 3.85 -6.13
N THR A 79 11.21 4.21 -6.60
CA THR A 79 12.43 4.12 -5.81
C THR A 79 13.08 5.48 -5.58
N GLU A 80 13.47 5.75 -4.34
CA GLU A 80 14.33 6.88 -3.99
C GLU A 80 15.70 6.39 -3.56
N LYS A 81 16.70 7.28 -3.58
CA LYS A 81 18.05 6.97 -3.08
C LYS A 81 18.18 7.42 -1.63
N HIS A 82 18.64 6.54 -0.77
CA HIS A 82 18.91 6.87 0.64
C HIS A 82 20.23 6.29 1.12
N LYS A 83 20.88 6.98 2.06
CA LYS A 83 22.08 6.50 2.74
C LYS A 83 21.70 5.54 3.87
N CYS A 84 22.34 4.39 3.94
CA CYS A 84 22.15 3.43 5.02
C CYS A 84 23.24 3.56 6.09
N TYR A 85 22.84 3.34 7.34
CA TYR A 85 23.66 3.51 8.53
C TYR A 85 23.90 2.13 9.17
N ILE A 86 25.16 1.78 9.45
CA ILE A 86 25.48 0.60 10.29
C ILE A 86 25.29 0.94 11.77
N LYS A 87 25.62 2.19 12.12
CA LYS A 87 25.44 2.80 13.44
C LYS A 87 24.99 4.24 13.20
N ARG A 88 24.37 4.87 14.21
CA ARG A 88 23.82 6.23 14.12
C ARG A 88 24.71 7.28 13.42
N ASN A 89 26.03 7.13 13.50
CA ASN A 89 27.00 8.10 12.97
C ASN A 89 27.87 7.55 11.82
N LEU A 90 27.61 6.35 11.31
CA LEU A 90 28.43 5.72 10.27
C LEU A 90 27.58 5.31 9.06
N VAL A 91 27.70 6.11 8.00
CA VAL A 91 27.14 5.80 6.67
C VAL A 91 28.00 4.72 6.02
N ASN A 92 27.34 3.70 5.48
CA ASN A 92 28.03 2.57 4.84
C ASN A 92 27.90 2.63 3.31
N TYR A 93 26.66 2.68 2.83
CA TYR A 93 26.33 2.61 1.40
C TYR A 93 25.01 3.33 1.14
N SER A 94 24.72 3.59 -0.13
CA SER A 94 23.41 4.09 -0.56
C SER A 94 22.61 2.99 -1.24
N ILE A 95 21.30 2.97 -1.01
CA ILE A 95 20.38 2.05 -1.69
C ILE A 95 19.34 2.83 -2.48
N SER A 96 18.81 2.19 -3.51
CA SER A 96 17.47 2.51 -4.02
C SER A 96 16.45 1.74 -3.20
N TYR A 97 15.45 2.41 -2.62
CA TYR A 97 14.44 1.79 -1.75
C TYR A 97 13.03 2.04 -2.26
N SER A 98 12.12 1.10 -2.02
CA SER A 98 10.70 1.28 -2.32
C SER A 98 10.03 2.18 -1.28
N SER A 99 9.42 3.28 -1.72
CA SER A 99 8.79 4.25 -0.81
C SER A 99 7.40 3.82 -0.37
N SER A 100 7.03 4.15 0.88
CA SER A 100 5.67 3.99 1.38
C SER A 100 4.66 4.95 0.76
N ASP A 101 5.10 5.98 0.03
CA ASP A 101 4.19 6.95 -0.60
C ASP A 101 3.26 6.24 -1.61
N PRO A 102 3.74 5.69 -2.74
CA PRO A 102 2.91 4.86 -3.60
C PRO A 102 2.74 3.43 -3.08
N GLY A 103 3.47 3.09 -2.02
CA GLY A 103 3.38 1.83 -1.31
C GLY A 103 4.27 0.72 -1.87
N PHE A 104 4.48 -0.29 -1.04
CA PHE A 104 5.24 -1.50 -1.36
C PHE A 104 4.75 -2.69 -0.53
N PHE A 105 5.09 -3.89 -1.00
CA PHE A 105 4.80 -5.15 -0.33
C PHE A 105 6.02 -5.73 0.37
N LEU A 106 5.73 -6.45 1.45
CA LEU A 106 6.62 -7.38 2.12
C LEU A 106 6.00 -8.77 2.04
N SER A 107 6.76 -9.77 1.64
CA SER A 107 6.29 -11.16 1.72
C SER A 107 6.22 -11.64 3.17
N ALA A 108 5.46 -12.72 3.40
CA ALA A 108 5.39 -13.38 4.71
C ALA A 108 6.77 -13.79 5.23
N GLN A 109 7.61 -14.36 4.36
CA GLN A 109 8.98 -14.70 4.73
C GLN A 109 9.81 -13.46 5.08
N MET A 110 9.61 -12.34 4.37
CA MET A 110 10.29 -11.09 4.69
C MET A 110 9.90 -10.57 6.07
N MET A 111 8.61 -10.57 6.39
CA MET A 111 8.11 -10.18 7.70
C MET A 111 8.72 -11.02 8.83
N LYS A 112 8.79 -12.34 8.65
CA LYS A 112 9.41 -13.26 9.61
C LYS A 112 10.88 -12.93 9.91
N LEU A 113 11.62 -12.43 8.92
CA LEU A 113 13.03 -12.06 9.07
C LEU A 113 13.22 -10.69 9.72
N ILE A 114 12.39 -9.71 9.36
CA ILE A 114 12.59 -8.32 9.80
C ILE A 114 12.00 -8.04 11.18
N VAL A 115 10.81 -8.57 11.49
CA VAL A 115 10.06 -8.19 12.70
C VAL A 115 10.87 -8.39 13.99
N PRO A 116 11.58 -9.52 14.20
CA PRO A 116 12.43 -9.70 15.38
C PRO A 116 13.58 -8.70 15.52
N LYS A 117 13.95 -8.02 14.42
CA LYS A 117 15.08 -7.09 14.35
C LYS A 117 14.66 -5.62 14.37
N LEU A 118 13.39 -5.31 14.10
CA LEU A 118 12.90 -3.93 13.97
C LEU A 118 13.24 -3.09 15.21
N ASN A 119 12.86 -3.57 16.40
CA ASN A 119 13.09 -2.83 17.64
C ASN A 119 14.57 -2.54 17.91
N SER A 120 15.46 -3.51 17.69
CA SER A 120 16.90 -3.29 17.85
C SER A 120 17.42 -2.30 16.80
N HIS A 121 17.07 -2.49 15.53
CA HIS A 121 17.56 -1.66 14.45
C HIS A 121 17.18 -0.20 14.62
N PHE A 122 15.90 0.08 14.91
CA PHE A 122 15.41 1.44 15.08
C PHE A 122 15.92 2.12 16.35
N ASN A 123 16.10 1.38 17.44
CA ASN A 123 16.59 1.97 18.68
C ASN A 123 18.11 2.15 18.69
N ASN A 124 18.88 1.29 18.03
CA ASN A 124 20.34 1.24 18.19
C ASN A 124 21.09 1.77 16.96
N ASP A 125 20.61 1.46 15.75
CA ASP A 125 21.38 1.64 14.52
C ASP A 125 20.90 2.84 13.71
N TRP A 126 19.58 3.07 13.69
CA TRP A 126 18.97 4.12 12.88
C TRP A 126 19.18 5.51 13.53
N PRO A 127 19.64 6.53 12.77
CA PRO A 127 19.73 7.88 13.30
C PRO A 127 18.33 8.43 13.63
N LEU A 128 18.26 9.32 14.61
CA LEU A 128 17.04 10.08 14.94
C LEU A 128 17.24 11.55 14.57
N THR A 129 17.82 11.80 13.40
CA THR A 129 18.06 13.14 12.83
C THR A 129 17.00 13.48 11.79
N GLU A 130 16.85 14.76 11.46
CA GLU A 130 15.84 15.22 10.47
C GLU A 130 16.00 14.53 9.10
N ASP A 131 17.24 14.26 8.67
CA ASP A 131 17.53 13.59 7.38
C ASP A 131 17.29 12.07 7.39
N SER A 132 16.88 11.49 8.51
CA SER A 132 16.70 10.03 8.69
C SER A 132 15.25 9.63 8.98
N GLU A 133 14.29 10.49 8.66
CA GLU A 133 12.88 10.31 9.02
C GLU A 133 12.12 9.28 8.13
N HIS A 134 12.80 8.69 7.16
CA HIS A 134 12.25 7.75 6.18
C HIS A 134 12.20 6.32 6.73
N ALA A 135 11.07 5.96 7.36
CA ALA A 135 10.85 4.64 7.96
C ALA A 135 10.91 3.50 6.93
N ASP A 136 10.45 3.77 5.71
CA ASP A 136 10.58 2.92 4.53
C ASP A 136 12.04 2.76 4.10
N ALA A 137 12.84 3.82 4.08
CA ALA A 137 14.27 3.72 3.82
C ALA A 137 14.98 2.86 4.88
N ALA A 138 14.64 3.04 6.16
CA ALA A 138 15.18 2.25 7.26
C ALA A 138 14.89 0.74 7.10
N LEU A 139 13.65 0.41 6.76
CA LEU A 139 13.22 -0.95 6.50
C LEU A 139 14.00 -1.59 5.35
N ASN A 140 14.17 -0.83 4.26
CA ASN A 140 14.91 -1.30 3.09
C ASN A 140 16.43 -1.40 3.39
N CYS A 141 17.00 -0.53 4.24
CA CYS A 141 18.39 -0.64 4.69
C CYS A 141 18.61 -1.91 5.52
N LEU A 142 17.69 -2.21 6.44
CA LEU A 142 17.69 -3.44 7.22
C LEU A 142 17.61 -4.67 6.31
N ALA A 143 16.70 -4.67 5.32
CA ALA A 143 16.61 -5.73 4.32
C ALA A 143 17.92 -5.90 3.53
N HIS A 144 18.49 -4.80 3.06
CA HIS A 144 19.73 -4.80 2.29
C HIS A 144 20.91 -5.36 3.10
N SER A 145 20.98 -5.07 4.40
CA SER A 145 22.00 -5.65 5.29
C SER A 145 21.92 -7.18 5.40
N MET A 146 20.78 -7.77 5.05
CA MET A 146 20.56 -9.22 4.99
C MET A 146 20.72 -9.78 3.57
N GLY A 147 21.21 -8.96 2.62
CA GLY A 147 21.39 -9.34 1.22
C GLY A 147 20.11 -9.28 0.38
N ILE A 148 19.02 -8.71 0.91
CA ILE A 148 17.71 -8.64 0.22
C ILE A 148 17.56 -7.27 -0.44
N LYS A 149 17.34 -7.25 -1.75
CA LYS A 149 17.13 -6.03 -2.54
C LYS A 149 15.66 -5.85 -2.89
N SER A 150 15.24 -4.60 -3.04
CA SER A 150 13.88 -4.27 -3.50
C SER A 150 13.71 -4.68 -4.96
N THR A 151 12.58 -5.31 -5.26
CA THR A 151 12.16 -5.65 -6.61
C THR A 151 11.31 -4.51 -7.15
N VAL A 152 11.78 -3.90 -8.24
CA VAL A 152 11.11 -2.76 -8.87
C VAL A 152 10.07 -3.25 -9.87
N VAL A 153 8.82 -2.83 -9.72
CA VAL A 153 7.71 -3.17 -10.60
C VAL A 153 6.98 -1.90 -11.02
N SER A 154 6.64 -1.75 -12.30
CA SER A 154 5.87 -0.61 -12.80
C SER A 154 4.49 -0.44 -12.13
N GLY A 155 3.90 0.75 -12.27
CA GLY A 155 2.52 1.02 -11.83
C GLY A 155 2.35 1.57 -10.41
N PHE A 156 3.44 1.76 -9.65
CA PHE A 156 3.40 2.43 -8.33
C PHE A 156 3.83 3.89 -8.49
N TRP A 157 2.89 4.83 -8.45
CA TRP A 157 3.16 6.23 -8.83
C TRP A 157 3.13 7.18 -7.63
N LYS A 158 4.23 7.90 -7.40
CA LYS A 158 4.36 8.88 -6.29
C LYS A 158 3.45 10.11 -6.46
N GLN A 159 2.91 10.33 -7.65
CA GLN A 159 2.11 11.50 -7.94
C GLN A 159 0.71 11.07 -8.33
N ASN A 160 -0.22 12.03 -8.28
CA ASN A 160 -1.56 11.80 -8.79
C ASN A 160 -1.52 11.57 -10.33
N PRO A 161 -2.61 11.08 -10.95
CA PRO A 161 -2.60 10.77 -12.37
C PRO A 161 -2.23 11.93 -13.29
N GLU A 162 -2.75 13.15 -13.01
CA GLU A 162 -2.46 14.35 -13.80
C GLU A 162 -0.97 14.71 -13.77
N GLN A 163 -0.38 14.71 -12.60
CA GLN A 163 1.04 15.00 -12.41
C GLN A 163 1.92 13.87 -12.99
N THR A 164 1.53 12.61 -12.81
CA THR A 164 2.24 11.46 -13.40
C THR A 164 2.26 11.55 -14.92
N LEU A 165 1.13 11.88 -15.56
CA LEU A 165 1.06 12.15 -17.00
C LEU A 165 1.98 13.30 -17.43
N ARG A 166 2.10 14.36 -16.61
CA ARG A 166 2.99 15.49 -16.90
C ARG A 166 4.47 15.14 -16.74
N VAL A 167 4.83 14.37 -15.73
CA VAL A 167 6.24 14.08 -15.36
C VAL A 167 6.79 12.89 -16.12
N ASN A 168 6.02 11.81 -16.23
CA ASN A 168 6.44 10.57 -16.89
C ASN A 168 5.99 10.51 -18.36
N GLY A 169 5.14 11.44 -18.79
CA GLY A 169 4.64 11.49 -20.15
C GLY A 169 3.61 10.39 -20.44
N LYS A 170 3.03 10.49 -21.64
CA LYS A 170 1.96 9.59 -22.08
C LYS A 170 2.43 8.13 -22.17
N ASN A 171 3.60 7.90 -22.74
CA ASN A 171 4.07 6.54 -23.03
C ASN A 171 4.29 5.71 -21.76
N ASP A 172 4.91 6.28 -20.73
CA ASP A 172 5.18 5.55 -19.48
C ASP A 172 3.90 5.37 -18.65
N PHE A 173 3.00 6.36 -18.67
CA PHE A 173 1.72 6.28 -17.97
C PHE A 173 0.81 5.16 -18.51
N TYR A 174 0.83 4.93 -19.83
CA TYR A 174 0.05 3.89 -20.49
C TYR A 174 0.85 2.61 -20.77
N ALA A 175 2.11 2.51 -20.32
CA ALA A 175 2.93 1.31 -20.48
C ALA A 175 2.33 0.10 -19.73
N ASP A 176 1.71 0.37 -18.58
CA ASP A 176 0.76 -0.56 -17.95
C ASP A 176 -0.65 -0.13 -18.34
N SER A 177 -1.46 -1.08 -18.85
CA SER A 177 -2.86 -0.81 -19.18
C SER A 177 -3.66 -0.29 -17.98
N GLU A 178 -3.21 -0.62 -16.76
CA GLU A 178 -3.80 -0.18 -15.51
C GLU A 178 -2.69 0.12 -14.46
N PRO A 179 -2.63 1.32 -13.89
CA PRO A 179 -1.73 1.63 -12.78
C PRO A 179 -2.18 0.92 -11.50
N LYS A 180 -1.21 0.57 -10.64
CA LYS A 180 -1.43 -0.14 -9.38
C LYS A 180 -1.81 0.84 -8.26
N THR A 181 -1.07 1.93 -8.13
CA THR A 181 -1.30 2.95 -7.09
C THR A 181 -0.99 4.36 -7.58
N PHE A 182 -1.68 5.35 -7.00
CA PHE A 182 -1.37 6.76 -7.15
C PHE A 182 -1.33 7.43 -5.78
N HIS A 183 -0.23 8.09 -5.46
CA HIS A 183 -0.08 8.85 -4.22
C HIS A 183 -0.52 10.31 -4.38
N GLY A 184 -0.80 10.98 -3.26
CA GLY A 184 -1.21 12.39 -3.23
C GLY A 184 -2.58 12.63 -3.88
N VAL A 185 -3.49 11.65 -3.79
CA VAL A 185 -4.83 11.75 -4.34
C VAL A 185 -5.77 12.28 -3.25
N HIS A 186 -6.44 13.39 -3.53
CA HIS A 186 -7.45 13.92 -2.62
C HIS A 186 -8.58 12.90 -2.45
N PRO A 187 -9.14 12.69 -1.24
CA PRO A 187 -10.18 11.68 -1.01
C PRO A 187 -11.37 11.74 -1.98
N LEU A 188 -11.82 12.95 -2.36
CA LEU A 188 -12.89 13.11 -3.36
C LEU A 188 -12.51 12.56 -4.74
N PHE A 189 -11.25 12.69 -5.15
CA PHE A 189 -10.78 12.17 -6.43
C PHE A 189 -10.48 10.67 -6.38
N MET A 190 -10.25 10.09 -5.20
CA MET A 190 -10.13 8.64 -5.07
C MET A 190 -11.40 7.92 -5.52
N TYR A 191 -12.59 8.47 -5.20
CA TYR A 191 -13.87 7.92 -5.66
C TYR A 191 -14.02 7.97 -7.18
N VAL A 192 -13.64 9.08 -7.80
CA VAL A 192 -13.71 9.24 -9.26
C VAL A 192 -12.77 8.25 -9.95
N LEU A 193 -11.57 8.03 -9.41
CA LEU A 193 -10.64 7.03 -9.94
C LEU A 193 -11.16 5.61 -9.75
N ASP A 194 -11.76 5.30 -8.60
CA ASP A 194 -12.37 4.00 -8.33
C ASP A 194 -13.48 3.69 -9.35
N GLU A 195 -14.41 4.63 -9.55
CA GLU A 195 -15.47 4.52 -10.56
C GLU A 195 -14.89 4.32 -11.96
N PHE A 196 -13.90 5.13 -12.35
CA PHE A 196 -13.26 5.01 -13.66
C PHE A 196 -12.67 3.61 -13.91
N TYR A 197 -11.90 3.06 -12.96
CA TYR A 197 -11.30 1.74 -13.13
C TYR A 197 -12.32 0.61 -13.05
N ILE A 198 -13.39 0.77 -12.27
CA ILE A 198 -14.51 -0.16 -12.25
C ILE A 198 -15.21 -0.21 -13.61
N HIS A 199 -15.42 0.95 -14.24
CA HIS A 199 -15.98 1.00 -15.59
C HIS A 199 -15.06 0.35 -16.63
N GLN A 200 -13.75 0.60 -16.58
CA GLN A 200 -12.80 -0.07 -17.47
C GLN A 200 -12.79 -1.60 -17.28
N LEU A 201 -12.88 -2.07 -16.04
CA LEU A 201 -12.96 -3.50 -15.74
C LEU A 201 -14.25 -4.12 -16.29
N LEU A 202 -15.39 -3.44 -16.11
CA LEU A 202 -16.67 -3.87 -16.68
C LEU A 202 -16.63 -3.95 -18.21
N ASP A 203 -16.06 -2.93 -18.86
CA ASP A 203 -15.93 -2.89 -20.32
C ASP A 203 -15.08 -4.06 -20.83
N ARG A 204 -13.99 -4.42 -20.12
CA ARG A 204 -13.12 -5.55 -20.48
C ARG A 204 -13.82 -6.90 -20.31
N ILE A 205 -14.47 -7.12 -19.16
CA ILE A 205 -15.20 -8.38 -18.92
C ILE A 205 -16.32 -8.53 -19.96
N GLY A 206 -17.01 -7.42 -20.28
CA GLY A 206 -18.01 -7.39 -21.34
C GLY A 206 -17.44 -7.71 -22.72
N SER A 207 -16.27 -7.17 -23.07
CA SER A 207 -15.63 -7.46 -24.37
C SER A 207 -15.15 -8.91 -24.50
N ASP A 208 -14.76 -9.54 -23.40
CA ASP A 208 -14.30 -10.93 -23.38
C ASP A 208 -15.47 -11.94 -23.42
N ASN A 209 -16.72 -11.47 -23.39
CA ASN A 209 -17.96 -12.26 -23.32
C ASN A 209 -17.97 -13.26 -22.14
N ASP A 210 -17.21 -13.00 -21.07
CA ASP A 210 -17.22 -13.81 -19.85
C ASP A 210 -18.37 -13.37 -18.94
N PHE A 211 -19.57 -13.85 -19.26
CA PHE A 211 -20.78 -13.52 -18.52
C PHE A 211 -20.75 -14.01 -17.06
N ASP A 212 -20.01 -15.07 -16.76
CA ASP A 212 -19.89 -15.60 -15.40
C ASP A 212 -19.02 -14.66 -14.54
N GLU A 213 -17.91 -14.17 -15.08
CA GLU A 213 -17.08 -13.15 -14.44
C GLU A 213 -17.83 -11.83 -14.28
N LEU A 214 -18.60 -11.40 -15.29
CA LEU A 214 -19.43 -10.20 -15.22
C LEU A 214 -20.43 -10.30 -14.07
N MET A 215 -21.18 -11.41 -14.00
CA MET A 215 -22.19 -11.61 -12.97
C MET A 215 -21.57 -11.71 -11.57
N LYS A 216 -20.40 -12.33 -11.42
CA LYS A 216 -19.66 -12.36 -10.16
C LYS A 216 -19.24 -10.95 -9.74
N PHE A 217 -18.67 -10.18 -10.67
CA PHE A 217 -18.24 -8.81 -10.43
C PHE A 217 -19.43 -7.91 -10.05
N THR A 218 -20.51 -7.90 -10.84
CA THR A 218 -21.69 -7.06 -10.58
C THR A 218 -22.35 -7.39 -9.24
N ARG A 219 -22.51 -8.68 -8.90
CA ARG A 219 -23.06 -9.09 -7.59
C ARG A 219 -22.20 -8.59 -6.45
N HIS A 220 -20.87 -8.68 -6.60
CA HIS A 220 -19.94 -8.21 -5.60
C HIS A 220 -19.98 -6.68 -5.44
N PHE A 221 -19.95 -5.95 -6.56
CA PHE A 221 -20.03 -4.49 -6.59
C PHE A 221 -21.32 -3.98 -5.93
N VAL A 222 -22.47 -4.54 -6.30
CA VAL A 222 -23.78 -4.20 -5.71
C VAL A 222 -23.79 -4.49 -4.21
N ASN A 223 -23.25 -5.64 -3.79
CA ASN A 223 -23.20 -5.99 -2.37
C ASN A 223 -22.36 -5.00 -1.56
N ILE A 224 -21.18 -4.60 -2.04
CA ILE A 224 -20.34 -3.59 -1.38
C ILE A 224 -21.10 -2.26 -1.23
N HIS A 225 -21.68 -1.76 -2.32
CA HIS A 225 -22.39 -0.48 -2.32
C HIS A 225 -23.64 -0.53 -1.43
N TYR A 226 -24.36 -1.66 -1.43
CA TYR A 226 -25.50 -1.87 -0.55
C TYR A 226 -25.10 -1.88 0.94
N GLN A 227 -23.98 -2.52 1.29
CA GLN A 227 -23.47 -2.51 2.66
C GLN A 227 -23.05 -1.09 3.09
N LEU A 228 -22.37 -0.34 2.22
CA LEU A 228 -22.01 1.06 2.47
C LEU A 228 -23.25 1.93 2.70
N LEU A 229 -24.30 1.76 1.89
CA LEU A 229 -25.57 2.45 2.07
C LEU A 229 -26.21 2.12 3.43
N ARG A 230 -26.21 0.85 3.85
CA ARG A 230 -26.72 0.44 5.18
C ARG A 230 -25.91 1.05 6.32
N ILE A 231 -24.60 1.15 6.19
CA ILE A 231 -23.74 1.80 7.19
C ILE A 231 -24.10 3.28 7.30
N LYS A 232 -24.11 4.01 6.18
CA LYS A 232 -24.49 5.42 6.17
C LYS A 232 -25.90 5.67 6.70
N GLN A 233 -26.83 4.74 6.45
CA GLN A 233 -28.18 4.80 7.02
C GLN A 233 -28.16 4.68 8.54
N ARG A 234 -27.39 3.74 9.09
CA ARG A 234 -27.24 3.57 10.55
C ARG A 234 -26.54 4.73 11.22
N GLU A 235 -25.56 5.33 10.54
CA GLU A 235 -24.81 6.50 11.01
C GLU A 235 -25.59 7.82 10.86
N GLY A 236 -26.73 7.81 10.17
CA GLY A 236 -27.51 9.03 9.89
C GLY A 236 -26.81 9.99 8.93
N THR A 237 -25.85 9.50 8.14
CA THR A 237 -25.02 10.30 7.22
C THR A 237 -25.49 10.23 5.77
N LEU A 238 -26.62 9.55 5.51
CA LEU A 238 -27.24 9.59 4.19
C LEU A 238 -27.74 11.01 3.89
N PRO A 239 -27.46 11.56 2.69
CA PRO A 239 -28.06 12.82 2.29
C PRO A 239 -29.58 12.69 2.26
N THR A 240 -30.28 13.70 2.75
CA THR A 240 -31.74 13.75 2.72
C THR A 240 -32.18 13.80 1.25
N VAL A 241 -32.67 12.67 0.74
CA VAL A 241 -33.24 12.62 -0.61
C VAL A 241 -34.58 13.34 -0.56
N LYS A 242 -34.63 14.55 -1.11
CA LYS A 242 -35.90 15.18 -1.47
C LYS A 242 -36.38 14.48 -2.73
N ILE A 243 -37.42 13.65 -2.59
CA ILE A 243 -38.16 13.14 -3.74
C ILE A 243 -38.85 14.36 -4.37
N ILE A 244 -38.43 14.70 -5.59
CA ILE A 244 -39.05 15.75 -6.43
C ILE A 244 -40.20 15.10 -7.19
#